data_AF-A0A959K5Z5-F1
#
_entry.id   AF-A0A959K5Z5-F1
#
_cell.length_a   1.000
_cell.length_b   1.000
_cell.length_c   1.000
_cell.angle_alpha   90.00
_cell.angle_beta   90.00
_cell.angle_gamma   90.00
#
_symmetry.space_group_name_H-M   'P 1'
#
loop_
_entity.id
_entity.type
_entity.pdbx_description
1 polymer ?
#
loop_
_entity_poly.entity_id
_entity_poly.type
_entity_poly.pdbx_seq_one_letter_code
_entity_poly.pdbx_strand_id
1 'polypeptide(L)'
;MFWKKTIKLWKRNNSSFPPLLSLLMMAILWTACQNRPVPQTGNLDVNSTGSSVDSLLNKYTEFALRTDLSLLSENQRKMIPVLIKAAKIMDDLFWYEAYGNKEQLLAESTDPQLRRFIEINYGPWDRLNGNKPFVPGLGEKPAGANFYPADMSKEEFEQADLA
;
A
#
# COMPACT_ATOMS: atom_id res chain seq x y z
N MET A 1 -37.57 -20.36 -29.08
CA MET A 1 -37.19 -20.87 -30.42
C MET A 1 -35.94 -20.16 -31.00
N PHE A 2 -34.94 -19.80 -30.18
CA PHE A 2 -33.73 -19.11 -30.67
C PHE A 2 -32.40 -19.62 -30.09
N TRP A 3 -32.43 -20.59 -29.16
CA TRP A 3 -31.20 -21.12 -28.52
C TRP A 3 -30.78 -22.52 -29.00
N LYS A 4 -31.58 -23.21 -29.83
CA LYS A 4 -31.22 -24.53 -30.37
C LYS A 4 -30.39 -24.50 -31.66
N LYS A 5 -30.14 -23.33 -32.26
CA LYS A 5 -29.39 -23.20 -33.54
C LYS A 5 -27.89 -22.91 -33.39
N THR A 6 -27.42 -22.37 -32.26
CA THR A 6 -26.00 -22.01 -32.09
C THR A 6 -25.11 -23.20 -31.70
N ILE A 7 -25.63 -24.19 -30.98
CA ILE A 7 -24.89 -25.41 -30.60
C ILE A 7 -24.58 -26.30 -31.82
N LYS A 8 -25.37 -26.19 -32.90
CA LYS A 8 -25.22 -27.02 -34.11
C LYS A 8 -24.08 -26.56 -35.03
N LEU A 9 -23.53 -25.35 -34.84
CA LEU A 9 -22.41 -24.82 -35.62
C LEU A 9 -21.03 -25.14 -35.02
N TRP A 10 -20.96 -25.47 -33.72
CA TRP A 10 -19.69 -25.86 -33.09
C TRP A 10 -19.36 -27.36 -33.27
N LYS A 11 -20.37 -28.21 -33.53
CA LYS A 11 -20.21 -29.66 -33.72
C LYS A 11 -20.05 -30.09 -35.19
N ARG A 12 -19.60 -29.20 -36.07
CA ARG A 12 -19.36 -29.47 -37.50
C ARG A 12 -18.03 -28.91 -37.99
N ASN A 13 -17.00 -28.97 -37.14
CA ASN A 13 -15.62 -28.74 -37.57
C ASN A 13 -14.67 -29.73 -36.88
N ASN A 14 -15.05 -31.01 -36.90
CA ASN A 14 -14.21 -32.11 -36.45
C ASN A 14 -14.04 -33.09 -37.61
N SER A 15 -13.12 -32.76 -38.51
CA SER A 15 -12.61 -33.70 -39.51
C SER A 15 -11.19 -33.31 -39.88
N SER A 16 -10.26 -34.16 -39.47
CA SER A 16 -9.00 -34.47 -40.16
C SER A 16 -7.88 -33.42 -40.08
N PHE A 17 -7.17 -33.35 -38.95
CA PHE A 17 -5.84 -32.76 -38.92
C PHE A 17 -4.78 -33.81 -39.29
N PRO A 18 -3.92 -33.58 -40.31
CA PRO A 18 -2.90 -34.53 -40.74
C PRO A 18 -1.73 -34.59 -39.74
N PRO A 19 -0.99 -35.71 -39.65
CA PRO A 19 -0.06 -36.02 -38.57
C PRO A 19 1.33 -35.35 -38.74
N LEU A 20 1.39 -34.17 -39.35
CA LEU A 20 2.64 -33.44 -39.62
C LEU A 20 2.81 -32.18 -38.75
N LEU A 21 1.79 -31.78 -37.99
CA LEU A 21 1.88 -30.58 -37.14
C LEU A 21 2.32 -30.89 -35.69
N SER A 22 2.44 -32.16 -35.29
CA SER A 22 2.87 -32.54 -33.93
C SER A 22 4.40 -32.58 -33.76
N LEU A 23 5.18 -32.30 -34.80
CA LEU A 23 6.64 -32.37 -34.76
C LEU A 23 7.34 -31.00 -34.65
N LEU A 24 6.58 -29.90 -34.68
CA LEU A 24 7.14 -28.53 -34.53
C LEU A 24 7.00 -27.96 -33.11
N MET A 25 6.37 -28.68 -32.18
CA MET A 25 6.08 -28.21 -30.82
C MET A 25 6.93 -28.91 -29.74
N MET A 26 8.10 -29.45 -30.13
CA MET A 26 9.03 -30.13 -29.21
C MET A 26 10.49 -29.69 -29.41
N ALA A 27 10.70 -28.48 -29.92
CA ALA A 27 12.02 -27.88 -30.13
C ALA A 27 12.23 -26.52 -29.43
N ILE A 28 11.27 -26.05 -28.62
CA ILE A 28 11.36 -24.73 -27.92
C ILE A 28 11.71 -24.87 -26.42
N LEU A 29 11.91 -26.10 -25.92
CA LEU A 29 12.21 -26.34 -24.50
C LEU A 29 13.70 -26.43 -24.14
N TRP A 30 14.62 -25.90 -24.96
CA TRP A 30 16.07 -25.92 -24.64
C TRP A 30 16.78 -24.57 -24.49
N THR A 31 16.09 -23.44 -24.54
CA THR A 31 16.70 -22.10 -24.31
C THR A 31 16.39 -21.49 -22.95
N ALA A 32 15.95 -22.29 -21.97
CA ALA A 32 15.61 -21.83 -20.61
C ALA A 32 16.79 -21.72 -19.64
N CYS A 33 18.04 -21.75 -20.13
CA CYS A 33 19.23 -21.40 -19.36
C CYS A 33 20.18 -20.56 -20.22
N GLN A 34 19.90 -19.27 -20.37
CA GLN A 34 20.93 -18.27 -20.63
C GLN A 34 21.13 -17.47 -19.36
N ASN A 35 22.38 -17.43 -18.92
CA ASN A 35 22.89 -16.62 -17.80
C ASN A 35 22.25 -15.23 -17.82
N ARG A 36 21.48 -14.91 -16.79
CA ARG A 36 21.10 -13.51 -16.54
C ARG A 36 22.38 -12.77 -16.16
N PRO A 37 22.77 -11.70 -16.88
CA PRO A 37 23.81 -10.82 -16.37
C PRO A 37 23.32 -10.26 -15.03
N VAL A 38 24.13 -10.47 -13.98
CA VAL A 38 23.96 -9.82 -12.68
C VAL A 38 23.89 -8.31 -12.94
N PRO A 39 22.84 -7.59 -12.49
CA PRO A 39 22.82 -6.15 -12.59
C PRO A 39 24.06 -5.62 -11.87
N GLN A 40 24.95 -5.00 -12.62
CA GLN A 40 26.10 -4.35 -12.04
C GLN A 40 25.60 -3.28 -11.08
N THR A 41 26.20 -3.22 -9.90
CA THR A 41 26.15 -2.08 -8.99
C THR A 41 26.66 -0.85 -9.74
N GLY A 42 25.76 -0.24 -10.50
CA GLY A 42 25.89 1.12 -10.96
C GLY A 42 25.66 2.03 -9.76
N ASN A 43 26.57 2.97 -9.56
CA ASN A 43 26.37 4.12 -8.70
C ASN A 43 24.91 4.60 -8.83
N LEU A 44 24.18 4.57 -7.72
CA LEU A 44 22.92 5.26 -7.62
C LEU A 44 23.27 6.75 -7.66
N ASP A 45 23.21 7.32 -8.86
CA ASP A 45 23.09 8.75 -9.05
C ASP A 45 21.88 9.21 -8.24
N VAL A 46 22.15 9.78 -7.06
CA VAL A 46 21.18 10.45 -6.19
C VAL A 46 20.78 11.76 -6.87
N ASN A 47 20.04 11.65 -7.98
CA ASN A 47 19.32 12.77 -8.59
C ASN A 47 18.48 12.26 -9.76
N SER A 48 17.28 11.75 -9.46
CA SER A 48 16.02 12.05 -10.16
C SER A 48 15.02 10.90 -10.00
N THR A 49 14.06 11.05 -9.08
CA THR A 49 12.61 10.77 -9.25
C THR A 49 11.94 10.78 -7.87
N GLY A 50 11.72 11.98 -7.33
CA GLY A 50 11.01 12.17 -6.09
C GLY A 50 10.95 13.66 -5.81
N SER A 51 9.74 14.21 -5.76
CA SER A 51 9.50 15.55 -5.24
C SER A 51 10.30 15.72 -3.93
N SER A 52 11.08 16.79 -3.78
CA SER A 52 11.83 17.02 -2.53
C SER A 52 10.89 16.94 -1.33
N VAL A 53 11.37 16.46 -0.19
CA VAL A 53 10.53 16.37 1.01
C VAL A 53 9.91 17.72 1.36
N ASP A 54 10.62 18.84 1.11
CA ASP A 54 10.06 20.19 1.22
C ASP A 54 8.80 20.37 0.37
N SER A 55 8.83 19.94 -0.90
CA SER A 55 7.68 20.06 -1.80
C SER A 55 6.50 19.17 -1.38
N LEU A 56 6.78 18.04 -0.71
CA LEU A 56 5.75 17.19 -0.11
C LEU A 56 5.11 17.88 1.10
N LEU A 57 5.93 18.47 1.98
CA LEU A 57 5.46 19.21 3.15
C LEU A 57 4.67 20.48 2.77
N ASN A 58 5.04 21.16 1.69
CA ASN A 58 4.35 22.36 1.20
C ASN A 58 2.89 22.12 0.77
N LYS A 59 2.45 20.86 0.65
CA LYS A 59 1.02 20.52 0.48
C LYS A 59 0.21 20.84 1.74
N TYR A 60 0.86 20.89 2.91
CA TYR A 60 0.25 21.13 4.21
C TYR A 60 0.57 22.56 4.67
N THR A 61 -0.47 23.31 5.04
CA THR A 61 -0.31 24.65 5.62
C THR A 61 -0.57 24.57 7.11
N GLU A 62 0.34 25.12 7.91
CA GLU A 62 0.16 25.20 9.35
C GLU A 62 -0.92 26.22 9.72
N PHE A 63 -1.85 25.82 10.58
CA PHE A 63 -2.89 26.69 11.10
C PHE A 63 -3.08 26.46 12.59
N ALA A 64 -3.17 27.55 13.36
CA ALA A 64 -3.35 27.49 14.79
C ALA A 64 -4.84 27.32 15.14
N LEU A 65 -5.22 26.16 15.65
CA LEU A 65 -6.57 25.93 16.20
C LEU A 65 -6.71 26.66 17.54
N ARG A 66 -7.62 27.64 17.59
CA ARG A 66 -7.95 28.41 18.78
C ARG A 66 -9.45 28.36 19.03
N THR A 67 -9.83 28.40 20.30
CA THR A 67 -11.23 28.48 20.72
C THR A 67 -11.33 29.27 22.02
N ASP A 68 -12.44 29.98 22.21
CA ASP A 68 -12.70 30.71 23.44
C ASP A 68 -13.26 29.76 24.52
N LEU A 69 -12.51 29.59 25.60
CA LEU A 69 -12.89 28.74 26.73
C LEU A 69 -13.75 29.48 27.76
N SER A 70 -13.98 30.78 27.60
CA SER A 70 -14.81 31.58 28.51
C SER A 70 -16.28 31.13 28.51
N LEU A 71 -16.73 30.55 27.39
CA LEU A 71 -18.08 30.02 27.19
C LEU A 71 -18.37 28.74 27.99
N LEU A 72 -17.33 28.11 28.55
CA LEU A 72 -17.44 26.84 29.26
C LEU A 72 -17.57 27.07 30.77
N SER A 73 -18.33 26.21 31.44
CA SER A 73 -18.33 26.14 32.90
C SER A 73 -16.96 25.67 33.44
N GLU A 74 -16.72 25.90 34.73
CA GLU A 74 -15.48 25.45 35.38
C GLU A 74 -15.26 23.94 35.25
N ASN A 75 -16.32 23.14 35.42
CA ASN A 75 -16.24 21.68 35.30
C ASN A 75 -15.94 21.23 33.86
N GLN A 76 -16.51 21.91 32.85
CA GLN A 76 -16.20 21.63 31.45
C GLN A 76 -14.74 21.96 31.11
N ARG A 77 -14.20 23.08 31.62
CA ARG A 77 -12.77 23.39 31.45
C ARG A 77 -11.87 22.35 32.11
N LYS A 78 -12.24 21.84 33.29
CA LYS A 78 -11.52 20.75 33.98
C LYS A 78 -11.56 19.43 33.21
N MET A 79 -12.60 19.19 32.42
CA MET A 79 -12.75 17.98 31.60
C MET A 79 -11.83 18.00 30.37
N ILE A 80 -11.54 19.16 29.77
CA ILE A 80 -10.72 19.27 28.54
C ILE A 80 -9.37 18.54 28.66
N PRO A 81 -8.54 18.74 29.71
CA PRO A 81 -7.29 18.00 29.86
C PRO A 81 -7.46 16.48 29.90
N VAL A 82 -8.59 15.97 30.42
CA VAL A 82 -8.89 14.54 30.46
C VAL A 82 -9.21 14.02 29.05
N LEU A 83 -10.03 14.76 28.29
CA LEU A 83 -10.34 14.41 26.92
C LEU A 83 -9.10 14.48 26.01
N ILE A 84 -8.21 15.44 26.23
CA ILE A 84 -6.92 15.50 25.51
C ILE A 84 -6.06 14.28 25.84
N LYS A 85 -6.03 13.82 27.09
CA LYS A 85 -5.32 12.57 27.44
C LYS A 85 -5.91 11.36 26.72
N ALA A 86 -7.24 11.24 26.68
CA ALA A 86 -7.89 10.17 25.94
C ALA A 86 -7.60 10.25 24.43
N ALA A 87 -7.65 11.45 23.84
CA ALA A 87 -7.34 11.66 22.43
C ALA A 87 -5.89 11.26 22.08
N LYS A 88 -4.92 11.50 22.96
CA LYS A 88 -3.53 11.05 22.77
C LYS A 88 -3.41 9.53 22.73
N ILE A 89 -4.17 8.82 23.57
CA ILE A 89 -4.21 7.35 23.54
C ILE A 89 -4.79 6.86 22.21
N MET A 90 -5.87 7.49 21.73
CA MET A 90 -6.46 7.16 20.43
C MET A 90 -5.50 7.43 19.26
N ASP A 91 -4.69 8.49 19.34
CA ASP A 91 -3.65 8.80 18.34
C ASP A 91 -2.62 7.67 18.24
N ASP A 92 -2.14 7.16 19.38
CA ASP A 92 -1.19 6.04 19.42
C ASP A 92 -1.80 4.72 18.93
N LEU A 93 -3.08 4.46 19.25
CA LEU A 93 -3.79 3.29 18.70
C LEU A 93 -3.92 3.37 17.18
N PHE A 94 -4.28 4.53 16.65
CA PHE A 94 -4.39 4.70 15.21
C PHE A 94 -3.04 4.53 14.49
N TRP A 95 -1.93 4.97 15.12
CA TRP A 95 -0.60 4.67 14.60
C TRP A 95 -0.32 3.17 14.48
N TYR A 96 -0.69 2.41 15.52
CA TYR A 96 -0.55 0.96 15.52
C TYR A 96 -1.41 0.32 14.42
N GLU A 97 -2.65 0.77 14.25
CA GLU A 97 -3.56 0.26 13.21
C GLU A 97 -3.11 0.63 11.79
N ALA A 98 -2.55 1.83 11.61
CA ALA A 98 -2.22 2.37 10.29
C ALA A 98 -0.90 1.84 9.72
N TYR A 99 0.06 1.51 10.60
CA TYR A 99 1.41 1.07 10.23
C TYR A 99 1.93 -0.06 11.13
N GLY A 100 1.73 0.03 12.45
CA GLY A 100 2.31 -0.88 13.43
C GLY A 100 3.36 -0.17 14.30
N ASN A 101 4.62 -0.60 14.23
CA ASN A 101 5.69 -0.07 15.06
C ASN A 101 6.15 1.33 14.59
N LYS A 102 5.48 2.39 15.08
CA LYS A 102 5.81 3.80 14.78
C LYS A 102 7.26 4.14 15.16
N GLU A 103 7.72 3.68 16.31
CA GLU A 103 9.03 4.04 16.85
C GLU A 103 10.15 3.54 15.95
N GLN A 104 10.03 2.32 15.43
CA GLN A 104 10.96 1.75 14.47
C GLN A 104 11.01 2.59 13.19
N LEU A 105 9.86 2.88 12.58
CA LEU A 105 9.79 3.69 11.35
C LEU A 105 10.41 5.08 11.53
N LEU A 106 10.10 5.75 12.64
CA LEU A 106 10.59 7.09 12.90
C LEU A 106 12.08 7.10 13.28
N ALA A 107 12.63 6.02 13.82
CA ALA A 107 14.05 5.88 14.14
C ALA A 107 14.92 5.65 12.90
N GLU A 108 14.36 5.04 11.85
CA GLU A 108 15.04 4.83 10.56
C GLU A 108 15.19 6.13 9.75
N SER A 109 14.41 7.16 10.06
CA SER A 109 14.44 8.46 9.38
C SER A 109 15.34 9.47 10.11
N THR A 110 16.50 9.79 9.53
CA THR A 110 17.45 10.80 10.06
C THR A 110 17.16 12.22 9.60
N ASP A 111 16.38 12.39 8.52
CA ASP A 111 15.95 13.69 8.01
C ASP A 111 14.72 14.20 8.78
N PRO A 112 14.82 15.32 9.51
CA PRO A 112 13.70 15.88 10.27
C PRO A 112 12.47 16.20 9.42
N GLN A 113 12.67 16.60 8.16
CA GLN A 113 11.55 16.90 7.27
C GLN A 113 10.82 15.64 6.85
N LEU A 114 11.57 14.58 6.52
CA LEU A 114 10.98 13.31 6.13
C LEU A 114 10.22 12.72 7.31
N ARG A 115 10.82 12.76 8.50
CA ARG A 115 10.17 12.38 9.75
C ARG A 115 8.86 13.15 9.95
N ARG A 116 8.85 14.47 9.78
CA ARG A 116 7.64 15.28 9.89
C ARG A 116 6.57 14.86 8.88
N PHE A 117 6.97 14.54 7.65
CA PHE A 117 6.03 14.09 6.62
C PHE A 117 5.44 12.70 6.94
N ILE A 118 6.25 11.79 7.51
CA ILE A 118 5.77 10.50 8.05
C ILE A 118 4.76 10.74 9.16
N GLU A 119 5.05 11.65 10.08
CA GLU A 119 4.18 11.98 11.21
C GLU A 119 2.81 12.49 10.76
N ILE A 120 2.77 13.42 9.80
CA ILE A 120 1.52 13.97 9.24
C ILE A 120 0.67 12.89 8.57
N ASN A 121 1.31 11.91 7.91
CA ASN A 121 0.62 10.88 7.15
C ASN A 121 0.29 9.61 7.96
N TYR A 122 0.72 9.51 9.23
CA TYR A 122 0.59 8.30 10.04
C TYR A 122 1.20 7.06 9.34
N GLY A 123 2.39 7.23 8.76
CA GLY A 123 3.12 6.19 8.03
C GLY A 123 3.84 6.68 6.78
N PRO A 124 4.52 5.78 6.06
CA PRO A 124 5.39 6.09 4.90
C PRO A 124 4.64 6.27 3.56
N TRP A 125 3.33 6.54 3.59
CA TRP A 125 2.46 6.62 2.41
C TRP A 125 1.76 7.97 2.32
N ASP A 126 1.84 8.63 1.18
CA ASP A 126 1.26 9.97 0.97
C ASP A 126 -0.26 9.88 0.83
N ARG A 127 -0.99 10.26 1.88
CA ARG A 127 -2.46 10.19 1.92
C ARG A 127 -3.13 11.10 0.90
N LEU A 128 -2.48 12.18 0.49
CA LEU A 128 -2.99 13.10 -0.54
C LEU A 128 -2.64 12.64 -1.97
N ASN A 129 -1.82 11.60 -2.12
CA ASN A 129 -1.40 11.05 -3.40
C ASN A 129 -1.73 9.54 -3.50
N GLY A 130 -2.90 9.15 -2.99
CA GLY A 130 -3.41 7.79 -3.12
C GLY A 130 -2.59 6.73 -2.38
N ASN A 131 -1.97 7.09 -1.25
CA ASN A 131 -1.10 6.21 -0.45
C ASN A 131 0.13 5.69 -1.18
N LYS A 132 0.65 6.42 -2.18
CA LYS A 132 1.94 6.06 -2.78
C LYS A 132 3.05 6.11 -1.72
N PRO A 133 3.93 5.09 -1.67
CA PRO A 133 5.06 5.11 -0.74
C PRO A 133 6.03 6.22 -1.13
N PHE A 134 6.58 6.89 -0.13
CA PHE A 134 7.61 7.92 -0.31
C PHE A 134 8.91 7.61 0.46
N VAL A 135 8.91 6.56 1.30
CA VAL A 135 10.11 6.05 1.96
C VAL A 135 10.65 4.86 1.13
N PRO A 136 11.92 4.89 0.68
CA PRO A 136 12.50 3.80 -0.09
C PRO A 136 12.46 2.46 0.65
N GLY A 137 12.21 1.37 -0.07
CA GLY A 137 12.15 0.01 0.50
C GLY A 137 10.82 -0.34 1.16
N LEU A 138 9.98 0.64 1.48
CA LEU A 138 8.61 0.40 1.93
C LEU A 138 7.70 0.35 0.70
N GLY A 139 7.05 -0.81 0.51
CA GLY A 139 6.19 -1.09 -0.64
C GLY A 139 4.85 -0.36 -0.59
N GLU A 140 3.91 -0.80 -1.42
CA GLU A 140 2.53 -0.28 -1.39
C GLU A 140 1.89 -0.48 -0.02
N LYS A 141 0.96 0.42 0.32
CA LYS A 141 0.22 0.32 1.58
C LYS A 141 -0.62 -0.97 1.58
N PRO A 142 -0.49 -1.85 2.59
CA PRO A 142 -1.34 -3.03 2.69
C PRO A 142 -2.82 -2.63 2.72
N ALA A 143 -3.66 -3.33 1.95
CA ALA A 143 -5.10 -3.06 1.89
C ALA A 143 -5.78 -3.26 3.26
N GLY A 144 -5.28 -4.22 4.05
CA GLY A 144 -5.69 -4.49 5.41
C GLY A 144 -5.02 -3.64 6.48
N ALA A 145 -4.18 -2.66 6.09
CA ALA A 145 -3.31 -1.92 7.01
C ALA A 145 -2.57 -2.88 7.99
N ASN A 146 -2.69 -2.67 9.30
CA ASN A 146 -2.14 -3.57 10.32
C ASN A 146 -3.22 -4.39 11.05
N PHE A 147 -4.40 -4.59 10.45
CA PHE A 147 -5.51 -5.36 11.06
C PHE A 147 -5.43 -6.86 10.78
N TYR A 148 -4.74 -7.25 9.71
CA TYR A 148 -4.64 -8.63 9.25
C TYR A 148 -3.16 -9.02 9.11
N PRO A 149 -2.84 -10.33 9.10
CA PRO A 149 -1.51 -10.79 8.73
C PRO A 149 -1.06 -10.19 7.40
N ALA A 150 0.21 -9.82 7.30
CA ALA A 150 0.74 -9.08 6.15
C ALA A 150 0.69 -9.87 4.84
N ASP A 151 0.62 -11.19 4.92
CA ASP A 151 0.56 -12.14 3.81
C ASP A 151 -0.85 -12.68 3.51
N MET A 152 -1.86 -12.26 4.29
CA MET A 152 -3.24 -12.73 4.12
C MET A 152 -3.90 -12.08 2.89
N SER A 153 -4.36 -12.92 1.97
CA SER A 153 -5.16 -12.46 0.82
C SER A 153 -6.62 -12.23 1.21
N LYS A 154 -7.35 -11.47 0.39
CA LYS A 154 -8.78 -11.25 0.60
C LYS A 154 -9.56 -12.57 0.45
N GLU A 155 -9.21 -13.36 -0.55
CA GLU A 155 -9.83 -14.66 -0.84
C GLU A 155 -9.58 -15.66 0.31
N GLU A 156 -8.38 -15.65 0.88
CA GLU A 156 -8.06 -16.45 2.07
C GLU A 156 -8.91 -16.02 3.27
N PHE A 157 -9.03 -14.71 3.53
CA PHE A 157 -9.89 -14.20 4.60
C PHE A 157 -11.36 -14.62 4.42
N GLU A 158 -11.90 -14.52 3.20
CA GLU A 158 -13.28 -14.90 2.88
C GLU A 158 -13.55 -16.42 3.03
N GLN A 159 -12.50 -17.24 2.97
CA GLN A 159 -12.58 -18.69 3.16
C GLN A 159 -12.24 -19.14 4.59
N ALA A 160 -11.73 -18.23 5.42
CA ALA A 160 -11.37 -18.54 6.80
C ALA A 160 -12.63 -18.86 7.62
N ASP A 161 -12.59 -19.96 8.36
CA ASP A 161 -13.64 -20.33 9.33
C ASP A 161 -13.48 -19.48 10.60
N LEU A 162 -13.92 -18.23 10.52
CA LEU A 162 -13.92 -17.28 11.62
C LEU A 162 -15.30 -17.34 12.30
N ALA A 163 -15.30 -17.83 13.54
CA ALA A 163 -16.49 -18.11 14.35
C ALA A 163 -17.30 -16.89 14.78
#